data_AF-A0A2P2HVK1-F1
#
_entry.id   AF-A0A2P2HVK1-F1
#
_cell.length_a   1.000
_cell.length_b   1.000
_cell.length_c   1.000
_cell.angle_alpha   90.00
_cell.angle_beta   90.00
_cell.angle_gamma   90.00
#
_symmetry.space_group_name_H-M   'P 1'
#
loop_
_entity.id
_entity.type
_entity.pdbx_description
1 polymer ?
#
loop_
_entity_poly.entity_id
_entity_poly.type
_entity_poly.pdbx_seq_one_letter_code
_entity_poly.pdbx_strand_id
1 'polypeptide(L)'
;MVLVNNNSSSIMETKSVVQSVVYDINSALKAQEAAERESTVAPVAKPTCVYGNLDALSSKIRAFVNESVNLVKPAKIHVCDGSEREIRDLLNVMQQAGMIEFLPKYRNCYLAKTDPADVARVESKTFIISPNRRDTIPNTLPGIKGTLGNWMSMEDLKEAVHDRFPGCMAGRTMYVIPFSMGPVGSPLSKIGIELTDSPYVVASMRVMTRMGSNVLKALGDGDFVKCLHSVGCPLPTSRKLINNWPCNPEKVIVTHVPETNEILSFGSGYGGNS
;
A
#
# COMPACT_ATOMS: atom_id res chain seq x y z
N MET A 1 -50.80 17.58 -24.74
CA MET A 1 -49.85 18.71 -24.85
C MET A 1 -48.53 18.22 -24.28
N VAL A 2 -47.68 17.65 -25.14
CA VAL A 2 -46.35 17.13 -24.78
C VAL A 2 -45.37 18.26 -25.04
N LEU A 3 -44.80 18.84 -23.99
CA LEU A 3 -43.74 19.83 -24.11
C LEU A 3 -42.41 19.09 -24.05
N VAL A 4 -41.86 18.84 -25.24
CA VAL A 4 -40.47 18.44 -25.45
C VAL A 4 -39.61 19.67 -25.16
N ASN A 5 -38.76 19.60 -24.14
CA ASN A 5 -37.73 20.61 -23.93
C ASN A 5 -36.37 20.01 -24.31
N ASN A 6 -35.99 20.24 -25.55
CA ASN A 6 -34.64 20.05 -26.05
C ASN A 6 -33.76 21.17 -25.51
N ASN A 7 -32.93 20.87 -24.51
CA ASN A 7 -31.75 21.67 -24.25
C ASN A 7 -30.59 20.74 -23.85
N SER A 8 -30.03 20.11 -24.87
CA SER A 8 -28.77 19.38 -24.83
C SER A 8 -27.60 20.38 -24.96
N SER A 9 -27.39 21.19 -23.93
CA SER A 9 -26.08 21.82 -23.70
C SER A 9 -25.23 20.83 -22.92
N SER A 10 -24.53 19.97 -23.68
CA SER A 10 -23.41 19.15 -23.23
C SER A 10 -22.32 20.08 -22.71
N ILE A 11 -22.40 20.44 -21.42
CA ILE A 11 -21.22 20.82 -20.66
C ILE A 11 -20.41 19.53 -20.56
N MET A 12 -19.46 19.36 -21.49
CA MET A 12 -18.33 18.49 -21.24
C MET A 12 -17.61 19.10 -20.03
N GLU A 13 -18.04 18.69 -18.83
CA GLU A 13 -17.18 18.71 -17.66
C GLU A 13 -15.95 17.90 -18.08
N THR A 14 -14.88 18.62 -18.40
CA THR A 14 -13.53 18.10 -18.29
C THR A 14 -13.38 17.65 -16.84
N LYS A 15 -13.78 16.41 -16.54
CA LYS A 15 -13.31 15.71 -15.35
C LYS A 15 -11.80 15.68 -15.51
N SER A 16 -11.14 16.61 -14.81
CA SER A 16 -9.73 16.52 -14.48
C SER A 16 -9.47 15.06 -14.13
N VAL A 17 -8.66 14.37 -14.92
CA VAL A 17 -8.25 13.00 -14.63
C VAL A 17 -7.48 13.09 -13.32
N VAL A 18 -8.12 12.73 -12.21
CA VAL A 18 -7.46 12.70 -10.90
C VAL A 18 -6.36 11.65 -11.00
N GLN A 19 -5.12 12.10 -10.99
CA GLN A 19 -3.94 11.25 -11.15
C GLN A 19 -3.56 10.60 -9.81
N SER A 20 -2.86 9.48 -9.90
CA SER A 20 -2.34 8.73 -8.75
C SER A 20 -1.41 9.60 -7.89
N VAL A 21 -1.57 9.54 -6.57
CA VAL A 21 -0.70 10.28 -5.63
C VAL A 21 0.76 9.81 -5.76
N VAL A 22 0.98 8.51 -5.94
CA VAL A 22 2.32 7.93 -6.14
C VAL A 22 2.94 8.42 -7.45
N TYR A 23 2.15 8.56 -8.51
CA TYR A 23 2.62 9.10 -9.80
C TYR A 23 3.04 10.57 -9.68
N ASP A 24 2.22 11.40 -9.03
CA ASP A 24 2.49 12.83 -8.84
C ASP A 24 3.81 13.04 -8.09
N ILE A 25 4.01 12.34 -6.97
CA ILE A 25 5.22 12.46 -6.15
C ILE A 25 6.45 11.99 -6.93
N ASN A 26 6.37 10.87 -7.66
CA ASN A 26 7.47 10.45 -8.51
C ASN A 26 7.84 11.48 -9.58
N SER A 27 6.84 12.15 -10.16
CA SER A 27 7.06 13.20 -11.16
C SER A 27 7.75 14.42 -10.55
N ALA A 28 7.35 14.82 -9.34
CA ALA A 28 7.99 15.90 -8.59
C ALA A 28 9.45 15.57 -8.22
N LEU A 29 9.69 14.36 -7.69
CA LEU A 29 11.04 13.89 -7.34
C LEU A 29 11.96 13.86 -8.56
N LYS A 30 11.48 13.40 -9.73
CA LYS A 30 12.27 13.43 -10.97
C LYS A 30 12.62 14.85 -11.42
N ALA A 31 11.69 15.79 -11.28
CA ALA A 31 11.93 17.19 -11.61
C ALA A 31 12.99 17.82 -10.69
N GLN A 32 12.94 17.49 -9.39
CA GLN A 32 13.94 17.89 -8.42
C GLN A 32 15.32 17.28 -8.70
N GLU A 33 15.40 15.96 -8.96
CA GLU A 33 16.65 15.28 -9.35
C GLU A 33 17.24 15.86 -10.64
N ALA A 34 16.40 16.27 -11.60
CA ALA A 34 16.85 16.91 -12.84
C ALA A 34 17.40 18.33 -12.59
N ALA A 35 16.85 19.06 -11.62
CA ALA A 35 17.34 20.37 -11.22
C ALA A 35 18.64 20.30 -10.39
N GLU A 36 18.85 19.21 -9.65
CA GLU A 36 20.02 18.99 -8.78
C GLU A 36 21.22 18.33 -9.50
N ARG A 37 21.11 17.98 -10.79
CA ARG A 37 22.19 17.34 -11.56
C ARG A 37 23.29 18.31 -12.00
N GLU A 38 24.12 18.67 -11.01
CA GLU A 38 25.57 18.93 -11.13
C GLU A 38 26.32 18.09 -10.06
N SER A 39 25.99 16.80 -9.87
CA SER A 39 26.92 15.88 -9.19
C SER A 39 26.68 14.40 -9.54
N THR A 40 27.78 13.66 -9.59
CA THR A 40 27.91 12.27 -10.04
C THR A 40 27.35 11.27 -9.03
N VAL A 41 26.03 11.03 -9.05
CA VAL A 41 25.42 9.91 -8.31
C VAL A 41 25.25 8.72 -9.26
N ALA A 42 25.89 7.59 -8.93
CA ALA A 42 25.75 6.35 -9.69
C ALA A 42 24.27 5.91 -9.72
N PRO A 43 23.75 5.44 -10.87
CA PRO A 43 22.36 5.03 -10.98
C PRO A 43 22.05 3.88 -10.01
N VAL A 44 21.03 4.05 -9.17
CA VAL A 44 20.51 2.99 -8.30
C VAL A 44 20.08 1.81 -9.17
N ALA A 45 20.69 0.64 -8.95
CA ALA A 45 20.38 -0.56 -9.72
C ALA A 45 18.89 -0.92 -9.57
N LYS A 46 18.23 -1.28 -10.68
CA LYS A 46 16.84 -1.75 -10.65
C LYS A 46 16.75 -3.02 -9.78
N PRO A 47 15.73 -3.15 -8.92
CA PRO A 47 15.56 -4.34 -8.10
C PRO A 47 15.31 -5.57 -8.96
N THR A 48 15.90 -6.69 -8.55
CA THR A 48 15.66 -7.99 -9.20
C THR A 48 14.41 -8.65 -8.65
N CYS A 49 13.60 -9.24 -9.51
CA CYS A 49 12.50 -10.12 -9.10
C CYS A 49 13.09 -11.46 -8.63
N VAL A 50 12.93 -11.78 -7.34
CA VAL A 50 13.53 -12.98 -6.71
C VAL A 50 12.56 -14.15 -6.56
N TYR A 51 11.26 -13.90 -6.75
CA TYR A 51 10.22 -14.92 -6.75
C TYR A 51 9.05 -14.48 -7.64
N GLY A 52 8.42 -15.45 -8.31
CA GLY A 52 7.35 -15.19 -9.28
C GLY A 52 7.89 -14.56 -10.57
N ASN A 53 6.99 -14.00 -11.38
CA ASN A 53 7.34 -13.40 -12.67
C ASN A 53 6.67 -12.02 -12.83
N LEU A 54 7.47 -10.97 -12.67
CA LEU A 54 7.02 -9.59 -12.83
C LEU A 54 6.58 -9.28 -14.28
N ASP A 55 7.23 -9.88 -15.28
CA ASP A 55 6.92 -9.65 -16.69
C ASP A 55 5.59 -10.29 -17.13
N ALA A 56 5.13 -11.29 -16.39
CA ALA A 56 3.84 -11.94 -16.62
C ALA A 56 2.65 -11.15 -16.06
N LEU A 57 2.88 -10.08 -15.29
CA LEU A 57 1.81 -9.22 -14.79
C LEU A 57 1.23 -8.35 -15.91
N SER A 58 -0.06 -8.00 -15.80
CA SER A 58 -0.70 -7.08 -16.74
C SER A 58 -0.05 -5.71 -16.74
N SER A 59 -0.23 -4.95 -17.82
CA SER A 59 0.40 -3.64 -18.01
C SER A 59 0.10 -2.67 -16.86
N LYS A 60 -1.15 -2.63 -16.39
CA LYS A 60 -1.58 -1.78 -15.26
C LYS A 60 -0.91 -2.15 -13.94
N ILE A 61 -0.79 -3.44 -13.64
CA ILE A 61 -0.11 -3.92 -12.42
C ILE A 61 1.38 -3.58 -12.50
N ARG A 62 2.03 -3.85 -13.64
CA ARG A 62 3.45 -3.50 -13.83
C ARG A 62 3.69 -2.00 -13.71
N ALA A 63 2.79 -1.16 -14.23
CA ALA A 63 2.87 0.28 -14.07
C ALA A 63 2.85 0.68 -12.58
N PHE A 64 1.87 0.19 -11.82
CA PHE A 64 1.77 0.46 -10.38
C PHE A 64 2.99 -0.04 -9.60
N VAL A 65 3.47 -1.24 -9.88
CA VAL A 65 4.70 -1.80 -9.28
C VAL A 65 5.91 -0.92 -9.60
N ASN A 66 6.09 -0.53 -10.87
CA ASN A 66 7.24 0.28 -11.30
C ASN A 66 7.20 1.70 -10.74
N GLU A 67 6.03 2.33 -10.69
CA GLU A 67 5.82 3.62 -10.02
C GLU A 67 6.20 3.52 -8.54
N SER A 68 5.76 2.46 -7.87
CA SER A 68 6.05 2.27 -6.45
C SER A 68 7.53 1.96 -6.20
N VAL A 69 8.19 1.14 -7.03
CA VAL A 69 9.64 0.88 -6.98
C VAL A 69 10.45 2.18 -7.05
N ASN A 70 10.05 3.11 -7.92
CA ASN A 70 10.74 4.38 -8.05
C ASN A 70 10.61 5.24 -6.79
N LEU A 71 9.49 5.15 -6.08
CA LEU A 71 9.27 5.88 -4.83
C LEU A 71 9.98 5.19 -3.66
N VAL A 72 9.69 3.92 -3.39
CA VAL A 72 10.08 3.25 -2.15
C VAL A 72 11.45 2.57 -2.19
N LYS A 73 12.05 2.44 -3.38
CA LYS A 73 13.40 1.91 -3.63
C LYS A 73 13.70 0.55 -2.95
N PRO A 74 12.89 -0.50 -3.19
CA PRO A 74 13.17 -1.81 -2.63
C PRO A 74 14.45 -2.40 -3.25
N ALA A 75 15.12 -3.30 -2.53
CA ALA A 75 16.26 -4.04 -3.06
C ALA A 75 15.85 -5.22 -3.96
N LYS A 76 14.69 -5.82 -3.68
CA LYS A 76 14.17 -7.01 -4.36
C LYS A 76 12.67 -6.91 -4.55
N ILE A 77 12.13 -7.63 -5.53
CA ILE A 77 10.68 -7.78 -5.75
C ILE A 77 10.32 -9.26 -5.59
N HIS A 78 9.21 -9.54 -4.92
CA HIS A 78 8.64 -10.89 -4.78
C HIS A 78 7.18 -10.84 -5.23
N VAL A 79 6.85 -11.46 -6.35
CA VAL A 79 5.45 -11.52 -6.83
C VAL A 79 4.76 -12.74 -6.22
N CYS A 80 3.79 -12.49 -5.33
CA CYS A 80 3.18 -13.55 -4.54
C CYS A 80 2.30 -14.47 -5.38
N ASP A 81 2.47 -15.79 -5.23
CA ASP A 81 1.69 -16.79 -5.97
C ASP A 81 0.60 -17.47 -5.15
N GLY A 82 0.63 -17.34 -3.81
CA GLY A 82 -0.33 -17.89 -2.86
C GLY A 82 -0.10 -19.37 -2.50
N SER A 83 0.96 -19.98 -3.02
CA SER A 83 1.22 -21.42 -2.87
C SER A 83 1.61 -21.82 -1.44
N GLU A 84 1.44 -23.11 -1.14
CA GLU A 84 1.91 -23.71 0.12
C GLU A 84 3.44 -23.70 0.24
N ARG A 85 4.16 -23.70 -0.90
CA ARG A 85 5.62 -23.58 -0.92
C ARG A 85 6.05 -22.18 -0.50
N GLU A 86 5.48 -21.16 -1.13
CA GLU A 86 5.77 -19.77 -0.84
C GLU A 86 5.59 -19.44 0.65
N ILE A 87 4.43 -19.78 1.21
CA ILE A 87 4.16 -19.46 2.61
C ILE A 87 5.11 -20.20 3.56
N ARG A 88 5.49 -21.44 3.25
CA ARG A 88 6.47 -22.19 4.04
C ARG A 88 7.83 -21.52 4.04
N ASP A 89 8.28 -21.06 2.87
CA ASP A 89 9.55 -20.37 2.72
C ASP A 89 9.53 -19.04 3.50
N LEU A 90 8.43 -18.27 3.42
CA LEU A 90 8.27 -17.02 4.19
C LEU A 90 8.22 -17.25 5.70
N LEU A 91 7.50 -18.26 6.17
CA LEU A 91 7.45 -18.64 7.58
C LEU A 91 8.83 -19.04 8.11
N ASN A 92 9.62 -19.76 7.32
CA ASN A 92 11.00 -20.12 7.67
C ASN A 92 11.89 -18.88 7.78
N VAL A 93 11.81 -17.96 6.81
CA VAL A 93 12.57 -16.70 6.83
C VAL A 93 12.21 -15.86 8.06
N MET A 94 10.92 -15.73 8.38
CA MET A 94 10.47 -14.97 9.56
C MET A 94 10.92 -15.61 10.88
N GLN A 95 10.92 -16.95 10.98
CA GLN A 95 11.44 -17.64 12.16
C GLN A 95 12.94 -17.46 12.32
N GLN A 96 13.71 -17.59 11.23
CA GLN A 96 15.17 -17.38 11.25
C GLN A 96 15.53 -15.94 11.63
N ALA A 97 14.71 -14.97 11.22
CA ALA A 97 14.83 -13.57 11.61
C ALA A 97 14.35 -13.28 13.06
N GLY A 98 13.77 -14.27 13.76
CA GLY A 98 13.23 -14.09 15.11
C GLY A 98 11.97 -13.23 15.18
N MET A 99 11.29 -13.00 14.06
CA MET A 99 10.04 -12.22 13.98
C MET A 99 8.83 -13.04 14.46
N ILE A 100 8.85 -14.36 14.22
CA ILE A 100 7.79 -15.27 14.66
C ILE A 100 8.38 -16.51 15.34
N GLU A 101 7.58 -17.15 16.18
CA GLU A 101 7.90 -18.39 16.89
C GLU A 101 6.93 -19.49 16.49
N PHE A 102 7.42 -20.70 16.18
CA PHE A 102 6.56 -21.86 15.96
C PHE A 102 5.96 -22.35 17.29
N LEU A 103 4.67 -22.70 17.28
CA LEU A 103 3.96 -23.18 18.46
C LEU A 103 3.81 -24.72 18.39
N PRO A 104 4.74 -25.51 18.99
CA PRO A 104 4.83 -26.96 18.78
C PRO A 104 3.64 -27.74 19.36
N LYS A 105 2.85 -27.12 20.23
CA LYS A 105 1.62 -27.70 20.77
C LYS A 105 0.51 -27.82 19.71
N TYR A 106 0.59 -27.07 18.62
CA TYR A 106 -0.45 -26.97 17.60
C TYR A 106 0.10 -27.27 16.20
N ARG A 107 -0.81 -27.50 15.25
CA ARG A 107 -0.44 -27.79 13.85
C ARG A 107 -0.33 -26.51 13.04
N ASN A 108 0.88 -26.20 12.56
CA ASN A 108 1.15 -25.05 11.69
C ASN A 108 0.67 -23.70 12.28
N CYS A 109 0.89 -23.50 13.58
CA CYS A 109 0.57 -22.26 14.28
C CYS A 109 1.86 -21.53 14.67
N TYR A 110 1.80 -20.20 14.63
CA TYR A 110 2.92 -19.32 14.91
C TYR A 110 2.48 -18.16 15.81
N LEU A 111 3.42 -17.60 16.56
CA LEU A 111 3.25 -16.43 17.40
C LEU A 111 4.15 -15.31 16.90
N ALA A 112 3.58 -14.13 16.66
CA ALA A 112 4.33 -12.88 16.48
C ALA A 112 4.12 -12.00 17.73
N LYS A 113 5.19 -11.38 18.22
CA LYS A 113 5.11 -10.37 19.30
C LYS A 113 5.50 -9.03 18.70
N THR A 114 4.58 -8.08 18.68
CA THR A 114 4.82 -6.78 18.07
C THR A 114 5.62 -5.86 18.99
N ASP A 115 6.07 -4.73 18.45
CA ASP A 115 6.47 -3.59 19.28
C ASP A 115 5.24 -3.11 20.07
N PRO A 116 5.32 -2.86 21.39
CA PRO A 116 4.18 -2.36 22.18
C PRO A 116 3.62 -1.03 21.69
N ALA A 117 4.36 -0.25 20.91
CA ALA A 117 3.88 0.97 20.25
C ALA A 117 3.08 0.70 18.96
N ASP A 118 3.00 -0.56 18.50
CA ASP A 118 2.32 -0.99 17.28
C ASP A 118 1.41 -2.21 17.54
N VAL A 119 0.31 -1.98 18.26
CA VAL A 119 -0.57 -3.03 18.82
C VAL A 119 -2.05 -2.88 18.45
N ALA A 120 -2.42 -1.79 17.77
CA ALA A 120 -3.80 -1.47 17.50
C ALA A 120 -3.94 -0.51 16.30
N ARG A 121 -5.18 -0.35 15.83
CA ARG A 121 -5.50 0.75 14.92
C ARG A 121 -5.27 2.09 15.62
N VAL A 122 -4.70 3.05 14.91
CA VAL A 122 -4.47 4.40 15.43
C VAL A 122 -5.43 5.36 14.74
N GLU A 123 -6.68 5.43 15.23
CA GLU A 123 -7.75 6.17 14.57
C GLU A 123 -7.39 7.64 14.32
N SER A 124 -6.65 8.29 15.24
CA SER A 124 -6.18 9.67 15.07
C SER A 124 -5.18 9.87 13.93
N LYS A 125 -4.65 8.78 13.37
CA LYS A 125 -3.71 8.75 12.24
C LYS A 125 -4.32 8.07 11.00
N THR A 126 -5.64 7.86 10.99
CA THR A 126 -6.38 7.26 9.88
C THR A 126 -7.27 8.30 9.20
N PHE A 127 -7.07 8.51 7.90
CA PHE A 127 -7.71 9.58 7.14
C PHE A 127 -8.36 9.06 5.85
N ILE A 128 -9.41 9.76 5.42
CA ILE A 128 -9.97 9.66 4.07
C ILE A 128 -9.72 11.02 3.38
N ILE A 129 -9.31 10.95 2.12
CA ILE A 129 -8.99 12.11 1.30
C ILE A 129 -10.08 12.29 0.25
N SER A 130 -10.64 13.50 0.21
CA SER A 130 -11.62 13.94 -0.79
C SER A 130 -11.43 15.43 -1.07
N PRO A 131 -11.77 15.94 -2.27
CA PRO A 131 -11.64 17.36 -2.60
C PRO A 131 -12.39 18.26 -1.62
N ASN A 132 -13.64 17.90 -1.29
CA ASN A 132 -14.40 18.58 -0.25
C ASN A 132 -14.39 17.77 1.04
N ARG A 133 -14.03 18.41 2.15
CA ARG A 133 -14.10 17.82 3.49
C ARG A 133 -15.47 17.22 3.82
N ARG A 134 -16.54 17.84 3.33
CA ARG A 134 -17.94 17.44 3.61
C ARG A 134 -18.33 16.11 2.97
N ASP A 135 -17.63 15.68 1.93
CA ASP A 135 -17.85 14.38 1.29
C ASP A 135 -17.31 13.23 2.17
N THR A 136 -16.40 13.55 3.09
CA THR A 136 -15.79 12.60 4.02
C THR A 136 -16.41 12.67 5.43
N ILE A 137 -16.58 13.87 6.00
CA ILE A 137 -17.12 14.05 7.35
C ILE A 137 -18.10 15.23 7.45
N PRO A 138 -19.10 15.17 8.34
CA PRO A 138 -20.04 16.27 8.53
C PRO A 138 -19.38 17.49 9.20
N ASN A 139 -20.06 18.62 9.10
CA ASN A 139 -19.75 19.80 9.93
C ASN A 139 -20.26 19.55 11.34
N THR A 140 -19.45 19.91 12.34
CA THR A 140 -19.83 19.85 13.75
C THR A 140 -20.27 21.23 14.25
N LEU A 141 -21.04 21.25 15.34
CA LEU A 141 -21.34 22.48 16.05
C LEU A 141 -20.05 23.09 16.64
N PRO A 142 -19.99 24.42 16.85
CA PRO A 142 -18.83 25.06 17.47
C PRO A 142 -18.45 24.40 18.80
N GLY A 143 -17.17 24.09 18.97
CA GLY A 143 -16.63 23.42 20.17
C GLY A 143 -16.80 21.89 20.21
N ILE A 144 -17.52 21.29 19.25
CA ILE A 144 -17.71 19.83 19.20
C ILE A 144 -16.69 19.18 18.28
N LYS A 145 -15.87 18.28 18.83
CA LYS A 145 -14.94 17.43 18.07
C LYS A 145 -15.72 16.35 17.32
N GLY A 146 -15.47 16.22 16.02
CA GLY A 146 -16.05 15.15 15.20
C GLY A 146 -15.52 13.77 15.59
N THR A 147 -16.38 12.76 15.55
CA THR A 147 -16.07 11.35 15.89
C THR A 147 -16.42 10.38 14.77
N LEU A 148 -16.82 10.88 13.59
CA LEU A 148 -17.30 10.10 12.45
C LEU A 148 -16.23 9.86 11.37
N GLY A 149 -14.96 10.11 11.70
CA GLY A 149 -13.82 9.95 10.81
C GLY A 149 -12.90 11.17 10.82
N ASN A 150 -11.78 11.05 10.10
CA ASN A 150 -10.86 12.16 9.86
C ASN A 150 -10.71 12.39 8.36
N TRP A 151 -10.70 13.66 7.99
CA TRP A 151 -10.41 14.10 6.63
C TRP A 151 -9.02 14.73 6.58
N MET A 152 -8.32 14.53 5.48
CA MET A 152 -7.04 15.16 5.16
C MET A 152 -7.12 15.74 3.75
N SER A 153 -6.51 16.90 3.52
CA SER A 153 -6.47 17.49 2.18
C SER A 153 -5.53 16.71 1.26
N MET A 154 -5.72 16.85 -0.06
CA MET A 154 -4.80 16.25 -1.03
C MET A 154 -3.38 16.82 -0.92
N GLU A 155 -3.24 18.10 -0.56
CA GLU A 155 -1.94 18.75 -0.36
C GLU A 155 -1.21 18.15 0.85
N ASP A 156 -1.90 18.05 1.99
CA ASP A 156 -1.34 17.44 3.21
C ASP A 156 -0.96 15.96 2.97
N LEU A 157 -1.74 15.24 2.16
CA LEU A 157 -1.40 13.87 1.76
C LEU A 157 -0.10 13.84 0.96
N LYS A 158 0.07 14.72 -0.03
CA LYS A 158 1.28 14.80 -0.85
C LYS A 158 2.52 15.08 0.00
N GLU A 159 2.43 16.04 0.92
CA GLU A 159 3.50 16.31 1.89
C GLU A 159 3.79 15.10 2.78
N ALA A 160 2.75 14.44 3.29
CA ALA A 160 2.90 13.27 4.13
C ALA A 160 3.57 12.10 3.41
N VAL A 161 3.23 11.89 2.13
CA VAL A 161 3.85 10.86 1.28
C VAL A 161 5.31 11.19 1.01
N HIS A 162 5.62 12.44 0.67
CA HIS A 162 6.98 12.92 0.43
C HIS A 162 7.88 12.74 1.67
N ASP A 163 7.37 13.00 2.88
CA ASP A 163 8.13 12.84 4.13
C ASP A 163 8.37 11.37 4.54
N ARG A 164 7.65 10.41 3.94
CA ARG A 164 7.59 9.01 4.43
C ARG A 164 8.08 7.97 3.46
N PHE A 165 7.56 7.97 2.23
CA PHE A 165 7.74 6.85 1.30
C PHE A 165 9.04 6.86 0.49
N PRO A 166 9.66 8.01 0.14
CA PRO A 166 10.93 8.00 -0.58
C PRO A 166 11.99 7.13 0.09
N GLY A 167 12.38 6.04 -0.59
CA GLY A 167 13.39 5.09 -0.10
C GLY A 167 13.01 4.25 1.12
N CYS A 168 11.74 4.22 1.52
CA CYS A 168 11.33 3.57 2.78
C CYS A 168 11.54 2.04 2.81
N MET A 169 11.68 1.40 1.64
CA MET A 169 11.95 -0.02 1.49
C MET A 169 13.42 -0.33 1.13
N ALA A 170 14.33 0.64 1.24
CA ALA A 170 15.75 0.41 0.94
C ALA A 170 16.29 -0.83 1.67
N GLY A 171 16.97 -1.70 0.94
CA GLY A 171 17.51 -2.97 1.46
C GLY A 171 16.46 -4.06 1.77
N ARG A 172 15.16 -3.80 1.57
CA ARG A 172 14.06 -4.76 1.80
C ARG A 172 13.51 -5.35 0.51
N THR A 173 12.78 -6.44 0.63
CA THR A 173 11.96 -6.99 -0.45
C THR A 173 10.61 -6.28 -0.45
N MET A 174 10.17 -5.81 -1.61
CA MET A 174 8.77 -5.43 -1.83
C MET A 174 8.01 -6.65 -2.35
N TYR A 175 7.00 -7.08 -1.60
CA TYR A 175 6.08 -8.13 -1.98
C TYR A 175 4.91 -7.55 -2.75
N VAL A 176 4.52 -8.21 -3.85
CA VAL A 176 3.34 -7.87 -4.66
C VAL A 176 2.27 -8.90 -4.35
N ILE A 177 1.23 -8.51 -3.61
CA ILE A 177 0.15 -9.38 -3.15
C ILE A 177 -1.10 -9.13 -4.01
N PRO A 178 -1.40 -9.98 -5.00
CA PRO A 178 -2.69 -9.96 -5.66
C PRO A 178 -3.74 -10.64 -4.80
N PHE A 179 -4.81 -9.93 -4.43
CA PHE A 179 -5.86 -10.48 -3.58
C PHE A 179 -7.28 -10.14 -4.04
N SER A 180 -8.22 -11.03 -3.71
CA SER A 180 -9.66 -10.87 -3.95
C SER A 180 -10.41 -10.78 -2.63
N MET A 181 -11.19 -9.71 -2.50
CA MET A 181 -12.19 -9.53 -1.45
C MET A 181 -13.50 -10.19 -1.90
N GLY A 182 -13.76 -11.37 -1.36
CA GLY A 182 -14.83 -12.27 -1.78
C GLY A 182 -14.34 -13.44 -2.64
N PRO A 183 -15.20 -14.43 -2.94
CA PRO A 183 -14.84 -15.55 -3.80
C PRO A 183 -14.36 -15.06 -5.18
N VAL A 184 -13.25 -15.64 -5.67
CA VAL A 184 -12.65 -15.25 -6.96
C VAL A 184 -13.67 -15.49 -8.08
N GLY A 185 -13.87 -14.46 -8.92
CA GLY A 185 -14.84 -14.50 -10.03
C GLY A 185 -16.28 -14.18 -9.64
N SER A 186 -16.58 -13.95 -8.35
CA SER A 186 -17.90 -13.46 -7.93
C SER A 186 -18.18 -12.07 -8.52
N PRO A 187 -19.41 -11.78 -9.00
CA PRO A 187 -19.77 -10.45 -9.49
C PRO A 187 -19.74 -9.36 -8.39
N LEU A 188 -19.74 -9.77 -7.11
CA LEU A 188 -19.62 -8.86 -5.96
C LEU A 188 -18.19 -8.72 -5.46
N SER A 189 -17.25 -9.52 -5.99
CA SER A 189 -15.85 -9.46 -5.55
C SER A 189 -15.16 -8.21 -6.07
N LYS A 190 -14.15 -7.76 -5.33
CA LYS A 190 -13.24 -6.69 -5.73
C LYS A 190 -11.81 -7.17 -5.57
N ILE A 191 -10.96 -6.81 -6.53
CA ILE A 191 -9.55 -7.19 -6.54
C ILE A 191 -8.71 -5.99 -6.14
N GLY A 192 -7.68 -6.25 -5.34
CA GLY A 192 -6.65 -5.29 -5.01
C GLY A 192 -5.25 -5.87 -5.26
N ILE A 193 -4.29 -4.97 -5.42
CA ILE A 193 -2.87 -5.29 -5.42
C ILE A 193 -2.24 -4.53 -4.26
N GLU A 194 -1.70 -5.25 -3.28
CA GLU A 194 -0.97 -4.66 -2.17
C GLU A 194 0.53 -4.80 -2.36
N LEU A 195 1.25 -3.71 -2.20
CA LEU A 195 2.70 -3.65 -2.16
C LEU A 195 3.14 -3.44 -0.72
N THR A 196 3.94 -4.35 -0.18
CA THR A 196 4.35 -4.33 1.23
C THR A 196 5.80 -4.76 1.39
N ASP A 197 6.50 -4.24 2.39
CA ASP A 197 7.84 -4.69 2.79
C ASP A 197 7.82 -5.66 3.98
N SER A 198 6.63 -6.12 4.39
CA SER A 198 6.43 -7.00 5.54
C SER A 198 6.03 -8.42 5.14
N PRO A 199 6.88 -9.44 5.39
CA PRO A 199 6.49 -10.84 5.16
C PRO A 199 5.37 -11.30 6.10
N TYR A 200 5.22 -10.66 7.28
CA TYR A 200 4.11 -10.91 8.19
C TYR A 200 2.76 -10.53 7.54
N VAL A 201 2.74 -9.40 6.83
CA VAL A 201 1.53 -8.95 6.10
C VAL A 201 1.21 -9.93 4.98
N VAL A 202 2.19 -10.39 4.21
CA VAL A 202 1.98 -11.43 3.18
C VAL A 202 1.35 -12.70 3.77
N ALA A 203 1.89 -13.21 4.87
CA ALA A 203 1.38 -14.41 5.54
C ALA A 203 -0.06 -14.21 6.06
N SER A 204 -0.35 -13.04 6.61
CA SER A 204 -1.67 -12.69 7.15
C SER A 204 -2.70 -12.51 6.03
N MET A 205 -2.34 -11.79 4.96
CA MET A 205 -3.17 -11.58 3.77
C MET A 205 -3.52 -12.89 3.08
N ARG A 206 -2.60 -13.87 3.07
CA ARG A 206 -2.90 -15.22 2.56
C ARG A 206 -4.03 -15.91 3.32
N VAL A 207 -4.13 -15.70 4.63
CA VAL A 207 -5.18 -16.29 5.47
C VAL A 207 -6.50 -15.51 5.34
N MET A 208 -6.41 -14.18 5.36
CA MET A 208 -7.58 -13.30 5.46
C MET A 208 -8.27 -13.04 4.11
N THR A 209 -7.56 -13.21 3.00
CA THR A 209 -8.06 -12.96 1.65
C THR A 209 -7.86 -14.17 0.75
N ARG A 210 -8.43 -14.13 -0.46
CA ARG A 210 -8.02 -15.09 -1.51
C ARG A 210 -6.85 -14.44 -2.23
N MET A 211 -5.66 -15.01 -2.08
CA MET A 211 -4.41 -14.42 -2.57
C MET A 211 -3.74 -15.29 -3.64
N GLY A 212 -3.08 -14.66 -4.61
CA GLY A 212 -2.12 -15.32 -5.49
C GLY A 212 -2.52 -15.41 -6.96
N SER A 213 -1.94 -16.39 -7.66
CA SER A 213 -1.98 -16.47 -9.14
C SER A 213 -3.38 -16.56 -9.74
N ASN A 214 -4.34 -17.16 -9.03
CA ASN A 214 -5.72 -17.26 -9.51
C ASN A 214 -6.43 -15.90 -9.53
N VAL A 215 -6.03 -14.98 -8.64
CA VAL A 215 -6.54 -13.60 -8.63
C VAL A 215 -6.00 -12.84 -9.83
N LEU A 216 -4.71 -12.97 -10.14
CA LEU A 216 -4.11 -12.35 -11.33
C LEU A 216 -4.82 -12.79 -12.62
N LYS A 217 -5.12 -14.09 -12.76
CA LYS A 217 -5.88 -14.62 -13.90
C LYS A 217 -7.29 -14.05 -13.98
N ALA A 218 -7.97 -13.93 -12.85
CA ALA A 218 -9.33 -13.37 -12.80
C ALA A 218 -9.35 -11.86 -13.08
N LEU A 219 -8.31 -11.14 -12.68
CA LEU A 219 -8.18 -9.70 -12.91
C LEU A 219 -7.93 -9.37 -14.39
N GLY A 220 -7.00 -10.08 -15.05
CA GLY A 220 -6.56 -9.74 -16.39
C GLY A 220 -6.09 -8.27 -16.49
N ASP A 221 -6.72 -7.50 -17.36
CA ASP A 221 -6.48 -6.05 -17.55
C ASP A 221 -7.50 -5.15 -16.83
N GLY A 222 -8.31 -5.75 -15.95
CA GLY A 222 -9.30 -5.04 -15.14
C GLY A 222 -8.69 -4.03 -14.17
N ASP A 223 -9.55 -3.18 -13.61
CA ASP A 223 -9.15 -2.22 -12.58
C ASP A 223 -9.09 -2.90 -11.21
N PHE A 224 -8.24 -2.37 -10.34
CA PHE A 224 -7.98 -2.89 -9.01
C PHE A 224 -7.73 -1.75 -8.02
N VAL A 225 -7.95 -2.02 -6.73
CA VAL A 225 -7.56 -1.11 -5.65
C VAL A 225 -6.04 -1.20 -5.47
N LYS A 226 -5.36 -0.05 -5.52
CA LYS A 226 -3.92 0.08 -5.31
C LYS A 226 -3.65 0.25 -3.82
N CYS A 227 -2.99 -0.71 -3.20
CA CYS A 227 -2.60 -0.62 -1.80
C CYS A 227 -1.07 -0.52 -1.71
N LEU A 228 -0.54 0.51 -1.06
CA LEU A 228 0.89 0.67 -0.80
C LEU A 228 1.12 0.76 0.71
N HIS A 229 1.83 -0.22 1.25
CA HIS A 229 2.15 -0.34 2.66
C HIS A 229 3.67 -0.37 2.86
N SER A 230 4.17 0.29 3.90
CA SER A 230 5.53 0.07 4.40
C SER A 230 5.58 0.19 5.91
N VAL A 231 6.38 -0.66 6.55
CA VAL A 231 6.70 -0.53 7.98
C VAL A 231 7.57 0.69 8.31
N GLY A 232 8.10 1.39 7.30
CA GLY A 232 8.82 2.65 7.48
C GLY A 232 10.19 2.53 8.14
N CYS A 233 10.87 1.39 7.94
CA CYS A 233 12.14 1.06 8.56
C CYS A 233 13.19 0.60 7.53
N PRO A 234 13.69 1.46 6.63
CA PRO A 234 14.68 1.08 5.62
C PRO A 234 15.97 0.49 6.24
N LEU A 235 16.71 -0.30 5.47
CA LEU A 235 17.99 -0.90 5.87
C LEU A 235 19.20 -0.18 5.25
N PRO A 236 20.31 -0.03 5.98
CA PRO A 236 20.47 -0.35 7.41
C PRO A 236 19.58 0.54 8.29
N THR A 237 18.93 -0.06 9.30
CA THR A 237 18.00 0.68 10.17
C THR A 237 18.76 1.42 11.26
N SER A 238 18.47 2.71 11.43
CA SER A 238 18.90 3.49 12.61
C SER A 238 17.98 3.27 13.82
N ARG A 239 16.78 2.70 13.60
CA ARG A 239 15.81 2.40 14.65
C ARG A 239 16.17 1.09 15.35
N LYS A 240 16.14 1.11 16.69
CA LYS A 240 16.19 -0.10 17.52
C LYS A 240 14.91 -0.90 17.31
N LEU A 241 15.04 -2.17 16.91
CA LEU A 241 13.91 -3.07 16.79
C LEU A 241 13.55 -3.64 18.17
N ILE A 242 12.27 -3.56 18.55
CA ILE A 242 11.71 -4.21 19.73
C ILE A 242 11.00 -5.48 19.25
N ASN A 243 11.27 -6.62 19.88
CA ASN A 243 10.68 -7.93 19.53
C ASN A 243 10.87 -8.35 18.05
N ASN A 244 11.92 -7.86 17.37
CA ASN A 244 12.12 -8.05 15.93
C ASN A 244 10.93 -7.59 15.07
N TRP A 245 10.18 -6.61 15.56
CA TRP A 245 9.03 -6.02 14.87
C TRP A 245 9.42 -4.65 14.29
N PRO A 246 9.59 -4.52 12.96
CA PRO A 246 9.84 -3.23 12.35
C PRO A 246 8.55 -2.42 12.31
N CYS A 247 8.59 -1.22 12.86
CA CYS A 247 7.53 -0.22 12.80
C CYS A 247 8.12 1.19 13.00
N ASN A 248 7.37 2.21 12.61
CA ASN A 248 7.69 3.61 12.81
C ASN A 248 6.49 4.35 13.47
N PRO A 249 6.29 4.16 14.80
CA PRO A 249 5.13 4.66 15.53
C PRO A 249 4.94 6.18 15.42
N GLU A 250 6.03 6.94 15.33
CA GLU A 250 6.05 8.39 15.21
C GLU A 250 5.39 8.84 13.91
N LYS A 251 5.74 8.19 12.79
CA LYS A 251 5.28 8.57 11.45
C LYS A 251 4.07 7.79 10.94
N VAL A 252 3.43 6.97 11.78
CA VAL A 252 2.23 6.20 11.38
C VAL A 252 1.23 7.09 10.63
N ILE A 253 0.71 6.60 9.51
CA ILE A 253 -0.40 7.22 8.80
C ILE A 253 -1.09 6.15 7.95
N VAL A 254 -2.42 6.14 7.96
CA VAL A 254 -3.24 5.26 7.12
C VAL A 254 -4.21 6.13 6.33
N THR A 255 -4.11 6.10 5.01
CA THR A 255 -4.84 7.01 4.13
C THR A 255 -5.63 6.25 3.09
N HIS A 256 -6.81 6.77 2.77
CA HIS A 256 -7.69 6.20 1.77
C HIS A 256 -8.05 7.31 0.79
N VAL A 257 -7.86 7.08 -0.50
CA VAL A 257 -8.13 8.01 -1.59
C VAL A 257 -9.14 7.36 -2.53
N PRO A 258 -10.45 7.48 -2.26
CA PRO A 258 -11.48 6.80 -3.04
C PRO A 258 -11.50 7.19 -4.51
N GLU A 259 -11.15 8.44 -4.84
CA GLU A 259 -11.18 8.96 -6.21
C GLU A 259 -10.19 8.24 -7.14
N THR A 260 -9.05 7.81 -6.60
CA THR A 260 -7.99 7.12 -7.35
C THR A 260 -7.92 5.62 -7.03
N ASN A 261 -8.83 5.11 -6.19
CA ASN A 261 -8.81 3.76 -5.63
C ASN A 261 -7.47 3.41 -4.97
N GLU A 262 -6.92 4.34 -4.18
CA GLU A 262 -5.63 4.16 -3.51
C GLU A 262 -5.78 4.06 -1.99
N ILE A 263 -4.98 3.17 -1.39
CA ILE A 263 -4.77 3.08 0.04
C ILE A 263 -3.26 3.19 0.26
N LEU A 264 -2.83 4.16 1.07
CA LEU A 264 -1.43 4.29 1.46
C LEU A 264 -1.31 4.19 2.97
N SER A 265 -0.54 3.21 3.44
CA SER A 265 -0.29 2.96 4.84
C SER A 265 1.22 2.97 5.14
N PHE A 266 1.60 3.61 6.23
CA PHE A 266 2.99 3.75 6.61
C PHE A 266 3.16 3.58 8.12
N GLY A 267 4.25 2.90 8.50
CA GLY A 267 4.80 2.90 9.85
C GLY A 267 4.19 1.90 10.83
N SER A 268 3.14 1.17 10.46
CA SER A 268 2.51 0.16 11.31
C SER A 268 2.44 -1.17 10.57
N GLY A 269 2.97 -2.24 11.16
CA GLY A 269 2.83 -3.61 10.65
C GLY A 269 1.62 -4.35 11.22
N TYR A 270 0.78 -3.67 12.01
CA TYR A 270 -0.28 -4.29 12.79
C TYR A 270 -1.62 -4.33 12.06
N GLY A 271 -2.10 -5.55 11.81
CA GLY A 271 -3.52 -5.87 11.61
C GLY A 271 -4.24 -4.93 10.64
N GLY A 272 -5.20 -4.17 11.14
CA GLY A 272 -6.03 -3.28 10.29
C GLY A 272 -5.32 -2.05 9.72
N ASN A 273 -4.07 -1.78 10.12
CA ASN A 273 -3.27 -0.70 9.52
C ASN A 273 -2.44 -1.21 8.35
N SER A 274 -2.10 -2.51 8.31
CA SER A 274 -1.07 -3.08 7.45
C SER A 274 -1.66 -3.92 6.33
#